data_AF-A0A7V9IF42-F1
#
_entry.id   AF-A0A7V9IF42-F1
#
_cell.length_a   1.000
_cell.length_b   1.000
_cell.length_c   1.000
_cell.angle_alpha   90.00
_cell.angle_beta   90.00
_cell.angle_gamma   90.00
#
_symmetry.space_group_name_H-M   'P 1'
#
loop_
_entity.id
_entity.type
_entity.pdbx_description
1 polymer ?
#
loop_
_entity_poly.entity_id
_entity_poly.type
_entity_poly.pdbx_seq_one_letter_code
_entity_poly.pdbx_strand_id
1 'polypeptide(L)' 'MKRLQIMIDEDLDDALGRRAAKEDVSKAALVRRFVRTGLGSLGPRGLDPIGRMSGVDDFEPADVDDLVYR' A
#
# COMPACT_ATOMS: atom_id res chain seq x y z
N MET A 1 13.80 8.67 -0.60
CA MET A 1 13.51 7.74 -1.72
C MET A 1 14.07 6.37 -1.35
N LYS A 2 13.35 5.28 -1.59
CA LYS A 2 13.88 3.91 -1.46
C LYS A 2 14.04 3.31 -2.87
N ARG A 3 15.11 2.55 -3.13
CA ARG A 3 15.36 1.88 -4.41
C ARG A 3 14.72 0.48 -4.37
N LEU A 4 13.89 0.17 -5.36
CA LEU A 4 13.26 -1.13 -5.55
C LEU A 4 13.70 -1.67 -6.92
N GLN A 5 14.13 -2.93 -6.98
CA GLN A 5 14.40 -3.65 -8.22
C GLN A 5 13.38 -4.77 -8.34
N ILE A 6 12.70 -4.85 -9.47
CA ILE A 6 11.73 -5.91 -9.80
C ILE A 6 12.07 -6.45 -11.19
N MET A 7 11.83 -7.73 -11.39
CA MET A 7 11.84 -8.36 -12.70
C MET A 7 10.40 -8.40 -13.21
N ILE A 8 10.21 -8.04 -14.47
CA ILE A 8 8.91 -8.10 -15.15
C ILE A 8 9.11 -8.74 -16.51
N ASP A 9 8.03 -9.29 -17.06
CA ASP A 9 8.05 -9.87 -18.41
C ASP A 9 8.39 -8.81 -19.45
N GLU A 10 9.10 -9.23 -20.50
CA GLU A 10 9.56 -8.35 -21.59
C GLU A 10 8.39 -7.65 -22.28
N ASP A 11 7.31 -8.39 -22.56
CA ASP A 11 6.08 -7.85 -23.16
C ASP A 11 5.47 -6.70 -22.33
N LEU A 12 5.63 -6.77 -20.99
CA LEU A 12 5.13 -5.74 -20.09
C LEU A 12 6.01 -4.49 -20.12
N ASP A 13 7.34 -4.64 -20.17
CA ASP A 13 8.27 -3.50 -20.31
C ASP A 13 8.06 -2.78 -21.66
N ASP A 14 7.79 -3.55 -22.70
CA ASP A 14 7.44 -3.07 -24.03
C ASP A 14 6.14 -2.27 -24.03
N ALA A 15 5.09 -2.80 -23.38
CA ALA A 15 3.82 -2.10 -23.22
C ALA A 15 3.98 -0.81 -22.40
N LEU A 16 4.80 -0.83 -21.35
CA LEU A 16 5.15 0.35 -20.57
C LEU A 16 5.87 1.39 -21.42
N GLY A 17 6.81 0.96 -22.28
CA GLY A 17 7.55 1.84 -23.19
C GLY A 17 6.65 2.55 -24.20
N ARG A 18 5.78 1.81 -24.89
CA ARG A 18 4.80 2.38 -25.83
C ARG A 18 3.89 3.40 -25.17
N ARG A 19 3.42 3.10 -23.95
CA ARG A 19 2.52 3.98 -23.21
C ARG A 19 3.23 5.22 -22.67
N ALA A 20 4.46 5.07 -22.17
CA ALA A 20 5.30 6.17 -21.73
C ALA A 20 5.57 7.17 -22.86
N ALA A 21 5.89 6.67 -24.07
CA ALA A 21 6.07 7.51 -25.27
C ALA A 21 4.77 8.22 -25.68
N LYS A 22 3.62 7.53 -25.62
CA LYS A 22 2.32 8.11 -25.94
C LYS A 22 1.88 9.21 -24.97
N GLU A 23 2.20 9.07 -23.69
CA GLU A 23 1.84 10.02 -22.62
C GLU A 23 2.92 11.10 -22.38
N ASP A 24 4.03 11.08 -23.12
CA ASP A 24 5.21 11.95 -22.93
C ASP A 24 5.73 11.98 -21.49
N VAL A 25 5.84 10.79 -20.88
CA VAL A 25 6.34 10.62 -19.51
C VAL A 25 7.41 9.54 -19.47
N SER A 26 8.29 9.60 -18.46
CA SER A 26 9.24 8.50 -18.23
C SER A 26 8.53 7.19 -17.83
N LYS A 27 9.09 6.04 -18.23
CA LYS A 27 8.65 4.71 -17.77
C LYS A 27 8.51 4.67 -16.24
N ALA A 28 9.48 5.24 -15.51
CA ALA A 28 9.45 5.29 -14.05
C ALA A 28 8.29 6.14 -13.48
N ALA A 29 7.90 7.24 -14.14
CA ALA A 29 6.71 8.00 -13.74
C ALA A 29 5.44 7.16 -13.91
N LEU A 30 5.33 6.43 -15.03
CA LEU A 30 4.20 5.56 -15.32
C LEU A 30 4.09 4.41 -14.29
N VAL A 31 5.22 3.75 -13.98
CA VAL A 31 5.27 2.69 -12.95
C VAL A 31 4.82 3.23 -11.58
N ARG A 32 5.33 4.40 -11.16
CA ARG A 32 4.92 5.01 -9.88
C ARG A 32 3.42 5.33 -9.85
N ARG A 33 2.86 5.77 -10.97
CA ARG A 33 1.43 6.01 -11.11
C ARG A 33 0.63 4.72 -10.98
N PHE A 34 1.01 3.66 -11.69
CA PHE A 34 0.31 2.37 -11.62
C PHE A 34 0.42 1.71 -10.25
N VAL A 35 1.59 1.75 -9.61
CA VAL A 35 1.75 1.26 -8.24
C VAL A 35 0.84 2.03 -7.28
N ARG A 36 0.75 3.36 -7.43
CA ARG A 36 -0.19 4.16 -6.61
C ARG A 36 -1.65 3.78 -6.89
N THR A 37 -2.04 3.65 -8.15
CA THR A 37 -3.42 3.29 -8.51
C THR A 37 -3.79 1.90 -8.00
N GLY A 38 -2.89 0.91 -8.14
CA GLY A 38 -3.12 -0.47 -7.72
C GLY A 38 -3.19 -0.65 -6.21
N LEU A 39 -2.43 0.13 -5.45
CA LEU A 39 -2.52 0.17 -3.98
C LEU A 39 -3.69 1.04 -3.47
N GLY A 40 -4.40 1.73 -4.37
CA GLY A 40 -5.44 2.69 -4.04
C GLY A 40 -4.91 3.96 -3.37
N SER A 41 -5.80 4.71 -2.71
CA SER A 41 -5.38 5.77 -1.80
C SER A 41 -4.51 5.14 -0.71
N LEU A 42 -3.19 5.30 -0.81
CA LEU A 42 -2.29 5.21 0.33
C LEU A 42 -2.74 6.33 1.27
N GLY A 43 -3.74 6.05 2.11
CA GLY A 43 -4.15 6.94 3.17
C GLY A 43 -2.90 7.39 3.93
N PRO A 44 -2.91 8.60 4.54
CA PRO A 44 -1.81 9.09 5.36
C PRO A 44 -1.11 7.95 6.10
N ARG A 45 0.19 7.75 5.84
CA ARG A 45 1.00 6.76 6.57
C ARG A 45 0.82 7.05 8.06
N GLY A 46 0.05 6.22 8.77
CA GLY A 46 -0.41 6.51 10.14
C GLY A 46 -1.94 6.60 10.33
N LEU A 47 -2.76 6.28 9.33
CA LEU A 47 -4.19 5.98 9.48
C LEU A 47 -4.43 4.47 9.44
N ASP A 48 -3.62 3.70 10.18
CA ASP A 48 -4.11 2.40 10.64
C ASP A 48 -5.07 2.70 11.80
N PRO A 49 -6.40 2.60 11.62
CA PRO A 49 -7.34 2.93 12.68
C PRO A 49 -7.16 2.00 13.88
N ILE A 50 -6.80 0.74 13.63
CA ILE A 50 -6.53 -0.26 14.67
C ILE A 50 -5.21 0.08 15.37
N GLY A 51 -4.16 0.38 14.60
CA GLY A 51 -2.87 0.81 15.15
C GLY A 51 -2.96 2.09 15.98
N ARG A 52 -3.90 2.99 15.67
CA ARG A 52 -4.20 4.17 16.50
C ARG A 52 -4.94 3.86 17.79
N MET A 53 -5.70 2.77 17.88
CA MET A 53 -6.41 2.36 19.08
C MET A 53 -5.52 1.57 20.05
N SER A 54 -4.40 1.04 19.57
CA SER A 54 -3.42 0.33 20.39
C SER A 54 -2.80 1.26 21.43
N GLY A 55 -3.06 1.00 22.72
CA GLY A 55 -2.53 1.77 23.85
C GLY A 55 -3.22 3.10 24.13
N VAL A 56 -4.38 3.38 23.51
CA VAL A 56 -5.18 4.58 23.83
C VAL A 56 -5.99 4.39 25.10
N ASP A 57 -6.47 3.17 25.29
CA ASP A 57 -7.13 2.75 26.52
C ASP A 57 -6.31 1.64 27.16
N ASP A 58 -6.02 1.81 28.44
CA ASP A 58 -5.39 0.80 29.29
C ASP A 58 -6.49 0.21 30.18
N PHE A 59 -6.75 -1.09 30.02
CA PHE A 59 -7.75 -1.81 30.79
C PHE A 59 -7.06 -2.96 31.51
N GLU A 60 -7.46 -3.20 32.75
CA GLU A 60 -7.00 -4.37 33.48
C GLU A 60 -7.44 -5.63 32.72
N PRO A 61 -6.54 -6.62 32.51
CA PRO A 61 -6.91 -7.87 31.85
C PRO A 61 -8.07 -8.55 32.58
N ALA A 62 -9.18 -8.77 31.86
CA ALA A 62 -10.31 -9.53 32.36
C ALA A 62 -10.27 -10.97 31.82
N ASP A 63 -10.92 -11.89 32.54
CA ASP A 63 -11.06 -13.26 32.06
C ASP A 63 -11.91 -13.29 30.79
N VAL A 64 -11.42 -14.00 29.77
CA VAL A 64 -12.07 -14.06 28.44
C VAL A 64 -13.45 -14.72 28.55
N ASP A 65 -13.57 -15.69 29.45
CA ASP A 65 -14.78 -16.49 29.59
C ASP A 65 -15.97 -15.65 30.08
N ASP A 66 -15.72 -14.66 30.95
CA ASP A 66 -16.76 -13.76 31.49
C ASP A 66 -17.27 -12.72 30.48
N LEU A 67 -16.49 -12.44 29.43
CA LEU A 67 -16.77 -11.40 28.43
C LEU A 67 -17.39 -11.94 27.14
N VAL A 68 -16.98 -13.13 26.70
CA VAL A 68 -17.36 -13.66 25.38
C VAL A 68 -18.56 -14.60 25.44
N TYR A 69 -18.76 -15.33 26.53
CA TYR A 69 -19.76 -16.40 26.62
C TYR A 69 -21.01 -16.05 27.45
N ARG A 70 -21.46 -14.79 27.40
CA ARG A 70 -22.70 -14.37 28.06
C ARG A 70 -23.97 -14.90 27.38
#